data_AF-G9K452-F1
#
_entry.id   AF-G9K452-F1
#
_cell.length_a   1.000
_cell.length_b   1.000
_cell.length_c   1.000
_cell.angle_alpha   90.00
_cell.angle_beta   90.00
_cell.angle_gamma   90.00
#
_symmetry.space_group_name_H-M   'P 1'
#
loop_
_entity.id
_entity.type
_entity.pdbx_description
1 polymer ?
#
loop_
_entity_poly.entity_id
_entity_poly.type
_entity_poly.pdbx_seq_one_letter_code
_entity_poly.pdbx_strand_id
1 'polypeptide(L)'
;HVVHIACGSTYSAAITAEGELYTWGRGNYGRLGHGSSEDEAIPMLVAGLKGLKVIDVACGSGDAQTLAVTENGQVWSWGDGDYGKLGRGGSDG
;
A
#
# COMPACT_ATOMS: atom_id res chain seq x y z
N HIS A 1 -11.39 6.56 -13.10
CA HIS A 1 -11.00 7.95 -12.76
C HIS A 1 -10.30 7.94 -11.40
N VAL A 2 -9.27 8.75 -11.12
CA VAL A 2 -8.61 8.75 -9.79
C VAL A 2 -9.37 9.62 -8.80
N VAL A 3 -9.70 9.09 -7.63
CA VAL A 3 -10.51 9.79 -6.60
C VAL A 3 -9.74 10.08 -5.32
N HIS A 4 -8.62 9.42 -5.08
CA HIS A 4 -7.80 9.62 -3.89
C HIS A 4 -6.32 9.40 -4.21
N ILE A 5 -5.44 10.14 -3.54
CA ILE A 5 -3.99 10.00 -3.63
C ILE A 5 -3.38 10.06 -2.23
N ALA A 6 -2.32 9.29 -2.01
CA ALA A 6 -1.51 9.36 -0.80
C ALA A 6 -0.02 9.32 -1.16
N CYS A 7 0.79 10.00 -0.37
CA CYS A 7 2.24 10.06 -0.58
C CYS A 7 2.96 9.62 0.69
N GLY A 8 3.88 8.67 0.54
CA GLY A 8 4.90 8.40 1.55
C GLY A 8 6.15 9.23 1.29
N SER A 9 7.23 8.96 2.03
CA SER A 9 8.47 9.74 1.86
C SER A 9 9.19 9.48 0.53
N THR A 10 9.02 8.29 -0.08
CA THR A 10 9.71 7.89 -1.33
C THR A 10 8.83 7.10 -2.29
N TYR A 11 7.51 7.08 -2.06
CA TYR A 11 6.56 6.31 -2.87
C TYR A 11 5.18 6.97 -2.81
N SER A 12 4.27 6.51 -3.67
CA SER A 12 2.95 7.09 -3.84
C SER A 12 1.91 6.02 -4.07
N ALA A 13 0.66 6.37 -3.77
CA ALA A 13 -0.50 5.54 -4.00
C ALA A 13 -1.64 6.37 -4.61
N ALA A 14 -2.49 5.71 -5.40
CA ALA A 14 -3.72 6.29 -5.91
C ALA A 14 -4.84 5.26 -5.92
N ILE A 15 -6.06 5.72 -5.64
CA ILE A 15 -7.28 4.91 -5.68
C ILE A 15 -8.15 5.41 -6.84
N THR A 16 -8.64 4.48 -7.66
CA THR A 16 -9.62 4.77 -8.72
C THR A 16 -11.05 4.84 -8.17
N ALA A 17 -11.98 5.42 -8.94
CA ALA A 17 -13.40 5.46 -8.61
C ALA A 17 -14.01 4.05 -8.49
N GLU A 18 -13.40 3.09 -9.19
CA GLU A 18 -13.71 1.67 -9.17
C GLU A 18 -13.14 0.96 -7.92
N GLY A 19 -12.34 1.66 -7.11
CA GLY A 19 -11.73 1.15 -5.88
C GLY A 19 -10.42 0.39 -6.09
N GLU A 20 -9.83 0.48 -7.28
CA GLU A 20 -8.53 -0.15 -7.56
C GLU A 20 -7.40 0.67 -6.95
N LEU A 21 -6.49 -0.01 -6.25
CA LEU A 21 -5.32 0.61 -5.64
C LEU A 21 -4.08 0.44 -6.52
N TYR A 22 -3.42 1.56 -6.82
CA TYR A 22 -2.15 1.61 -7.52
C TYR A 22 -1.06 2.15 -6.60
N THR A 23 0.16 1.63 -6.71
CA THR A 23 1.34 2.09 -5.97
C THR A 23 2.57 2.16 -6.89
N TRP A 24 3.45 3.12 -6.64
CA TRP A 24 4.71 3.31 -7.37
C TRP A 24 5.74 4.09 -6.54
N GLY A 25 6.99 4.10 -6.99
CA GLY A 25 8.15 4.68 -6.29
C GLY A 25 9.05 3.59 -5.71
N ARG A 26 9.65 3.86 -4.54
CA ARG A 26 10.60 2.93 -3.90
C ARG A 26 9.94 1.65 -3.40
N GLY A 27 10.51 0.49 -3.73
CA GLY A 27 10.02 -0.86 -3.47
C GLY A 27 10.43 -1.50 -2.14
N ASN A 28 11.54 -1.03 -1.54
CA ASN A 28 12.18 -1.66 -0.38
C ASN A 28 11.18 -2.08 0.72
N TYR A 29 11.40 -3.29 1.26
CA TYR A 29 10.56 -3.96 2.27
C TYR A 29 9.16 -4.34 1.77
N GLY A 30 8.94 -4.35 0.45
CA GLY A 30 7.66 -4.70 -0.15
C GLY A 30 6.57 -3.66 0.04
N ARG A 31 6.91 -2.40 0.35
CA ARG A 31 5.94 -1.32 0.66
C ARG A 31 4.93 -1.04 -0.46
N LEU A 32 5.26 -1.42 -1.70
CA LEU A 32 4.36 -1.28 -2.84
C LEU A 32 3.26 -2.35 -2.90
N GLY A 33 3.47 -3.52 -2.29
CA GLY A 33 2.46 -4.59 -2.25
C GLY A 33 2.40 -5.48 -3.50
N HIS A 34 3.45 -5.47 -4.32
CA HIS A 34 3.51 -6.22 -5.60
C HIS A 34 4.14 -7.62 -5.47
N GLY A 35 4.41 -8.08 -4.24
CA GLY A 35 5.08 -9.37 -4.00
C GLY A 35 6.59 -9.36 -4.30
N SER A 36 7.18 -8.17 -4.49
CA SER A 36 8.61 -7.94 -4.67
C SER A 36 9.07 -6.73 -3.83
N SER A 37 10.39 -6.48 -3.79
CA SER A 37 10.97 -5.25 -3.22
C SER A 37 11.53 -4.31 -4.29
N GLU A 38 11.13 -4.50 -5.56
CA GLU A 38 11.62 -3.71 -6.69
C GLU A 38 10.94 -2.32 -6.74
N ASP A 39 11.70 -1.33 -7.19
CA ASP A 39 11.19 0.01 -7.43
C ASP A 39 10.29 0.01 -8.69
N GLU A 40 9.18 0.74 -8.62
CA GLU A 40 8.25 0.89 -9.75
C GLU A 40 8.22 2.34 -10.21
N ALA A 41 8.65 2.59 -11.45
CA ALA A 41 8.70 3.96 -12.00
C ALA A 41 7.33 4.50 -12.44
N ILE A 42 6.33 3.62 -12.57
CA ILE A 42 4.97 3.95 -13.03
C ILE A 42 3.93 3.30 -12.10
N PRO A 43 2.71 3.88 -11.98
CA PRO A 43 1.63 3.28 -11.21
C PRO A 43 1.38 1.83 -11.61
N MET A 44 1.54 0.91 -10.66
CA MET A 44 1.24 -0.51 -10.84
C MET A 44 0.09 -0.92 -9.92
N LEU A 45 -0.82 -1.75 -10.44
CA LEU A 45 -1.97 -2.25 -9.70
C LEU A 45 -1.51 -3.20 -8.58
N VAL A 46 -2.01 -2.99 -7.36
CA VAL A 46 -1.79 -3.91 -6.24
C VAL A 46 -2.68 -5.14 -6.41
N ALA A 47 -2.18 -6.16 -7.12
CA ALA A 47 -2.96 -7.32 -7.54
C ALA A 47 -3.59 -8.11 -6.38
N GLY A 48 -2.96 -8.11 -5.20
CA GLY A 48 -3.48 -8.77 -4.00
C GLY A 48 -4.80 -8.20 -3.46
N LEU A 49 -5.17 -6.98 -3.86
CA LEU A 49 -6.44 -6.32 -3.47
C LEU A 49 -7.45 -6.27 -4.61
N LYS A 50 -7.17 -6.88 -5.77
CA LYS A 50 -8.09 -6.85 -6.92
C LYS A 50 -9.44 -7.46 -6.55
N GLY A 51 -10.51 -6.74 -6.88
CA GLY A 51 -11.88 -7.14 -6.56
C GLY A 51 -12.34 -6.72 -5.15
N LEU A 52 -11.44 -6.18 -4.33
CA LEU A 52 -11.80 -5.48 -3.11
C LEU A 52 -11.83 -3.98 -3.40
N LYS A 53 -12.93 -3.32 -3.05
CA LYS A 53 -13.04 -1.88 -3.27
C LYS A 53 -12.31 -1.14 -2.16
N VAL A 54 -11.12 -0.63 -2.45
CA VAL A 54 -10.34 0.21 -1.54
C VAL A 54 -10.97 1.60 -1.50
N ILE A 55 -11.16 2.15 -0.31
CA ILE A 55 -11.77 3.46 -0.07
C ILE A 55 -10.82 4.47 0.57
N ASP A 56 -9.73 4.00 1.19
CA ASP A 56 -8.71 4.85 1.79
C ASP A 56 -7.33 4.15 1.77
N VAL A 57 -6.27 4.95 1.71
CA VAL A 57 -4.88 4.48 1.73
C VAL A 57 -3.98 5.47 2.47
N ALA A 58 -3.11 4.95 3.33
CA ALA A 58 -2.11 5.73 4.04
C ALA A 58 -0.71 5.18 3.78
N CYS A 59 0.24 6.09 3.57
CA CYS A 59 1.62 5.77 3.24
C CYS A 59 2.58 6.19 4.35
N GLY A 60 3.45 5.29 4.77
CA GLY A 60 4.47 5.53 5.79
C GLY A 60 5.69 6.32 5.29
N SER A 61 6.61 6.60 6.22
CA SER A 61 7.89 7.24 5.95
C SER A 61 9.08 6.41 6.42
N GLY A 62 10.26 6.58 5.82
CA GLY A 62 11.46 5.82 6.16
C GLY A 62 11.39 4.38 5.68
N ASP A 63 11.63 3.42 6.57
CA ASP A 63 11.34 2.01 6.34
C ASP A 63 9.85 1.82 6.60
N ALA A 64 9.08 1.83 5.50
CA ALA A 64 7.68 2.22 5.51
C ALA A 64 6.76 1.03 5.28
N GLN A 65 5.61 1.11 5.95
CA GLN A 65 4.41 0.33 5.71
C GLN A 65 3.41 1.12 4.87
N THR A 66 2.50 0.39 4.22
CA THR A 66 1.29 0.92 3.59
C THR A 66 0.08 0.31 4.29
N LEU A 67 -0.93 1.13 4.54
CA LEU A 67 -2.21 0.71 5.06
C LEU A 67 -3.31 1.01 4.04
N ALA A 68 -4.29 0.12 3.89
CA ALA A 68 -5.46 0.35 3.07
C ALA A 68 -6.72 -0.15 3.77
N VAL A 69 -7.84 0.53 3.53
CA VAL A 69 -9.15 0.15 4.05
C VAL A 69 -10.12 -0.07 2.90
N THR A 70 -10.88 -1.15 2.95
CA THR A 70 -11.89 -1.51 1.97
C THR A 70 -13.29 -1.09 2.41
N GLU A 71 -14.25 -1.01 1.47
CA GLU A 71 -15.62 -0.56 1.75
C GLU A 71 -16.37 -1.41 2.79
N ASN A 72 -15.99 -2.68 2.95
CA ASN A 72 -16.53 -3.60 3.93
C ASN A 72 -15.84 -3.51 5.31
N GLY A 73 -14.94 -2.54 5.50
CA GLY A 73 -14.25 -2.30 6.77
C GLY A 73 -13.04 -3.18 7.04
N GLN A 74 -12.55 -3.95 6.06
CA GLN A 74 -11.29 -4.71 6.24
C GLN A 74 -10.09 -3.76 6.15
N VAL A 75 -9.15 -3.93 7.07
CA VAL A 75 -7.88 -3.19 7.09
C VAL A 75 -6.77 -4.11 6.60
N TRP A 76 -5.98 -3.60 5.65
CA TRP A 76 -4.83 -4.28 5.07
C TRP A 76 -3.56 -3.51 5.41
N SER A 77 -2.48 -4.25 5.62
CA SER A 77 -1.15 -3.73 5.94
C SER A 77 -0.08 -4.53 5.22
N TRP A 78 0.96 -3.87 4.72
CA TRP A 78 2.13 -4.49 4.11
C TRP A 78 3.31 -3.53 4.12
N GLY A 79 4.51 -4.00 3.81
CA GLY A 79 5.74 -3.21 3.85
C GLY A 79 6.58 -3.57 5.07
N ASP A 80 7.31 -2.59 5.60
CA ASP A 80 8.21 -2.82 6.70
C ASP A 80 7.49 -3.18 8.03
N GLY A 81 7.94 -4.26 8.67
CA GLY A 81 7.34 -4.84 9.88
C GLY A 81 7.86 -4.28 11.21
N ASP A 82 9.00 -3.58 11.20
CA ASP A 82 9.65 -3.07 12.40
C ASP A 82 8.70 -2.34 13.36
N TYR A 83 8.91 -2.56 14.66
CA TYR A 83 8.10 -2.03 15.77
C TYR A 83 6.63 -2.48 15.76
N GLY A 84 6.27 -3.50 14.96
CA GLY A 84 4.92 -4.04 14.89
C GLY A 84 3.92 -3.13 14.18
N LYS A 85 4.40 -2.19 13.36
CA LYS A 85 3.54 -1.20 12.66
C LYS A 85 2.60 -1.79 11.60
N LEU A 86 2.68 -3.09 11.33
CA LEU A 86 1.71 -3.83 10.54
C LEU A 86 0.50 -4.33 11.34
N GLY A 87 0.58 -4.35 12.67
CA GLY A 87 -0.56 -4.66 13.55
C GLY A 87 -0.99 -6.13 13.60
N ARG A 88 -0.13 -7.07 13.18
CA ARG A 88 -0.44 -8.53 13.14
C ARG A 88 0.18 -9.36 14.27
N GLY A 89 0.86 -8.69 15.21
CA GLY A 89 1.67 -9.34 16.24
C GLY A 89 3.05 -9.73 15.69
N GLY A 90 4.11 -9.34 16.40
CA GLY A 90 5.50 -9.49 15.92
C GLY A 90 5.98 -8.30 15.08
N SER A 91 7.19 -8.42 14.53
CA SER A 91 7.86 -7.38 13.71
C SER A 91 8.17 -7.85 12.28
N ASP A 92 7.67 -9.02 11.89
CA ASP A 92 7.92 -9.58 10.57
C ASP A 92 7.01 -8.91 9.53
N GLY A 93 7.57 -8.67 8.34
CA GLY A 93 6.91 -8.05 7.18
C GLY A 93 6.32 -9.05 6.20
#